data_AF-A0AAD6L024-F1
#
_entry.id   AF-A0AAD6L024-F1
#
_cell.length_a   1.000
_cell.length_b   1.000
_cell.length_c   1.000
_cell.angle_alpha   90.00
_cell.angle_beta   90.00
_cell.angle_gamma   90.00
#
_symmetry.space_group_name_H-M   'P 1'
#
loop_
_entity.id
_entity.type
_entity.pdbx_description
1 polymer ?
#
loop_
_entity_poly.entity_id
_entity_poly.type
_entity_poly.pdbx_seq_one_letter_code
_entity_poly.pdbx_strand_id
1 'polypeptide(L)'
;MASCFSINATALPQHHHGKVNYRSNKKCLGSVRNLVKTTGVASVVSAPQESLQKGNWVKLICGASFEDVVDIRNLSLVYTLAGVDCIDCAADASVVNAIFTFVKLNLIQRSVHWTVQGPVKPFVPASAISLHQHQSTTEFSHGTETLNLLKGGVINERCYGCGRCSPVCPYDKIRMALYTRDAAVTAELLKRKDVDAIEIHTSGRLPPLKGLWDDLRNSTGYLKLVAVSLPYAGDSTISSMNTMYAMMEPHLPCLNLWQLDGRPMSGDIGRGATRESIAFAARLAAVEDKPRGLCRFTLLCIFCSHL
;
A
#
# COMPACT_ATOMS: atom_id res chain seq x y z
N MET A 1 -14.62 16.98 29.20
CA MET A 1 -14.36 15.63 29.72
C MET A 1 -14.08 14.71 28.54
N ALA A 2 -12.81 14.43 28.28
CA ALA A 2 -12.37 13.54 27.21
C ALA A 2 -11.43 12.51 27.84
N SER A 3 -11.80 11.24 27.71
CA SER A 3 -11.11 10.11 28.33
C SER A 3 -9.79 9.84 27.63
N CYS A 4 -8.69 9.91 28.38
CA CYS A 4 -7.34 9.62 27.91
C CYS A 4 -7.03 8.15 28.23
N PHE A 5 -6.64 7.35 27.24
CA PHE A 5 -6.06 6.03 27.47
C PHE A 5 -4.53 6.16 27.39
N SER A 6 -3.86 5.98 28.53
CA SER A 6 -2.41 5.94 28.65
C SER A 6 -1.93 4.49 28.65
N ILE A 7 -1.01 4.14 27.76
CA ILE A 7 -0.18 2.93 27.89
C ILE A 7 1.22 3.38 28.31
N ASN A 8 1.57 3.07 29.56
CA ASN A 8 2.93 3.23 30.08
C ASN A 8 3.79 2.07 29.58
N ALA A 9 4.83 2.36 28.79
CA ALA A 9 5.93 1.45 28.58
C ALA A 9 7.22 2.16 29.00
N THR A 10 7.72 1.81 30.19
CA THR A 10 8.98 2.26 30.76
C THR A 10 10.13 1.85 29.85
N ALA A 11 10.89 2.82 29.34
CA ALA A 11 12.11 2.58 28.58
C ALA A 11 13.27 2.24 29.51
N LEU A 12 14.08 1.24 29.12
CA LEU A 12 15.44 1.02 29.62
C LEU A 12 16.40 1.21 28.44
N PRO A 13 17.47 2.01 28.56
CA PRO A 13 18.33 2.35 27.43
C PRO A 13 19.51 1.38 27.36
N GLN A 14 19.77 0.75 26.21
CA GLN A 14 21.14 0.34 25.85
C GLN A 14 21.37 0.41 24.34
N HIS A 15 22.29 1.31 23.97
CA HIS A 15 23.08 1.25 22.75
C HIS A 15 23.78 -0.11 22.63
N HIS A 16 23.76 -0.73 21.45
CA HIS A 16 24.92 -1.44 20.92
C HIS A 16 24.76 -1.67 19.41
N HIS A 17 25.66 -1.08 18.62
CA HIS A 17 25.89 -1.43 17.23
C HIS A 17 26.37 -2.88 17.14
N GLY A 18 25.65 -3.74 16.41
CA GLY A 18 26.06 -5.11 16.12
C GLY A 18 25.60 -5.55 14.73
N LYS A 19 26.56 -5.87 13.86
CA LYS A 19 26.33 -6.51 12.54
C LYS A 19 25.49 -7.78 12.73
N VAL A 20 24.29 -7.84 12.13
CA VAL A 20 23.45 -9.04 12.18
C VAL A 20 23.61 -9.86 10.90
N ASN A 21 24.21 -11.03 11.07
CA ASN A 21 24.28 -12.08 10.07
C ASN A 21 22.94 -12.84 10.07
N TYR A 22 22.24 -12.88 8.94
CA TYR A 22 20.89 -13.43 8.86
C TYR A 22 20.92 -14.97 8.89
N ARG A 23 20.72 -15.57 10.07
CA ARG A 23 20.35 -16.98 10.22
C ARG A 23 18.92 -17.07 10.75
N SER A 24 18.01 -17.61 9.94
CA SER A 24 16.64 -17.98 10.29
C SER A 24 16.64 -18.91 11.52
N ASN A 25 16.29 -18.38 12.68
CA ASN A 25 16.35 -19.13 13.94
C ASN A 25 14.96 -19.59 14.36
N LYS A 26 14.67 -20.89 14.19
CA LYS A 26 13.40 -21.56 14.53
C LYS A 26 12.91 -21.31 15.96
N LYS A 27 13.80 -20.93 16.89
CA LYS A 27 13.49 -20.55 18.29
C LYS A 27 12.59 -19.32 18.42
N CYS A 28 12.70 -18.34 17.52
CA CYS A 28 11.90 -17.11 17.57
C CYS A 28 10.42 -17.37 17.29
N LEU A 29 10.13 -18.19 16.26
CA LEU A 29 8.77 -18.64 15.92
C LEU A 29 8.09 -19.41 17.07
N GLY A 30 8.86 -20.23 17.79
CA GLY A 30 8.35 -20.96 18.96
C GLY A 30 7.94 -20.02 20.11
N SER A 31 8.69 -18.95 20.30
CA SER A 31 8.41 -17.96 21.35
C SER A 31 7.16 -17.13 21.05
N VAL A 32 6.97 -16.70 19.79
CA VAL A 32 5.75 -16.02 19.34
C VAL A 32 4.52 -16.92 19.48
N ARG A 33 4.63 -18.19 19.08
CA ARG A 33 3.53 -19.16 19.21
C ARG A 33 3.14 -19.40 20.67
N ASN A 34 4.12 -19.47 21.57
CA ASN A 34 3.85 -19.61 22.99
C ASN A 34 3.20 -18.35 23.56
N LEU A 35 3.67 -17.15 23.17
CA LEU A 35 3.07 -15.89 23.60
C LEU A 35 1.59 -15.81 23.22
N VAL A 36 1.24 -16.11 21.97
CA VAL A 36 -0.16 -16.12 21.47
C VAL A 36 -1.04 -17.08 22.28
N LYS A 37 -0.50 -18.25 22.66
CA LYS A 37 -1.22 -19.21 23.51
C LYS A 37 -1.38 -18.72 24.94
N THR A 38 -0.37 -18.05 25.48
CA THR A 38 -0.35 -17.55 26.87
C THR A 38 -1.23 -16.30 27.04
N THR A 39 -1.32 -15.43 26.04
CA THR A 39 -2.10 -14.18 26.13
C THR A 39 -3.60 -14.35 25.95
N GLY A 40 -4.10 -15.57 25.68
CA GLY A 40 -5.54 -15.83 25.60
C GLY A 40 -6.26 -15.01 24.52
N VAL A 41 -5.56 -14.62 23.45
CA VAL A 41 -6.19 -13.93 22.31
C VAL A 41 -7.21 -14.90 21.73
N ALA A 42 -8.50 -14.56 21.90
CA ALA A 42 -9.59 -15.42 21.52
C ALA A 42 -9.44 -15.82 20.05
N SER A 43 -9.26 -17.12 19.82
CA SER A 43 -9.20 -17.75 18.50
C SER A 43 -10.61 -17.80 17.89
N VAL A 44 -11.23 -16.64 17.69
CA VAL A 44 -12.41 -16.50 16.83
C VAL A 44 -12.02 -15.54 15.72
N VAL A 45 -11.12 -16.01 14.85
CA VAL A 45 -10.84 -15.31 13.60
C VAL A 45 -11.77 -15.93 12.57
N SER A 46 -12.88 -15.25 12.29
CA SER A 46 -13.72 -15.57 11.13
C SER A 46 -12.88 -15.49 9.86
N ALA A 47 -13.26 -16.24 8.82
CA ALA A 47 -12.56 -16.11 7.54
C ALA A 47 -12.68 -14.67 7.02
N PRO A 48 -11.66 -14.10 6.35
CA PRO A 48 -11.70 -12.71 5.86
C PRO A 48 -12.97 -12.38 5.06
N GLN A 49 -13.48 -13.32 4.26
CA GLN A 49 -14.70 -13.17 3.48
C GLN A 49 -15.94 -13.04 4.37
N GLU A 50 -15.99 -13.77 5.47
CA GLU A 50 -17.07 -13.70 6.45
C GLU A 50 -17.02 -12.38 7.23
N SER A 51 -15.84 -11.95 7.67
CA SER A 51 -15.64 -10.62 8.27
C SER A 51 -16.08 -9.51 7.30
N LEU A 52 -15.80 -9.68 6.00
CA LEU A 52 -16.19 -8.75 4.95
C LEU A 52 -17.70 -8.68 4.77
N GLN A 53 -18.40 -9.81 4.78
CA GLN A 53 -19.87 -9.86 4.71
C GLN A 53 -20.54 -9.30 5.98
N LYS A 54 -19.97 -9.54 7.16
CA LYS A 54 -20.55 -9.12 8.46
C LYS A 54 -20.33 -7.66 8.82
N GLY A 55 -19.56 -6.91 8.05
CA GLY A 55 -19.28 -5.50 8.39
C GLY A 55 -18.03 -5.28 9.25
N ASN A 56 -17.29 -6.32 9.62
CA ASN A 56 -16.20 -6.23 10.63
C ASN A 56 -14.78 -6.41 10.06
N TRP A 57 -14.62 -6.31 8.74
CA TRP A 57 -13.34 -6.56 8.06
C TRP A 57 -12.32 -5.43 8.26
N VAL A 58 -11.10 -5.81 8.61
CA VAL A 58 -9.98 -4.88 8.87
C VAL A 58 -8.86 -5.10 7.86
N LYS A 59 -8.36 -3.99 7.28
CA LYS A 59 -7.26 -3.94 6.31
C LYS A 59 -6.09 -3.17 6.89
N LEU A 60 -4.89 -3.76 6.89
CA LEU A 60 -3.64 -3.04 7.05
C LEU A 60 -3.20 -2.51 5.69
N ILE A 61 -3.03 -1.20 5.56
CA ILE A 61 -2.56 -0.55 4.33
C ILE A 61 -1.09 -0.20 4.49
N CYS A 62 -0.21 -1.01 3.88
CA CYS A 62 1.22 -0.68 3.81
C CYS A 62 1.48 0.34 2.70
N GLY A 63 0.64 0.38 1.66
CA GLY A 63 0.70 1.35 0.56
C GLY A 63 1.47 0.85 -0.66
N ALA A 64 1.06 1.32 -1.84
CA ALA A 64 1.56 0.89 -3.16
C ALA A 64 3.06 1.14 -3.40
N SER A 65 3.58 2.16 -2.73
CA SER A 65 4.96 2.63 -2.82
C SER A 65 5.77 2.28 -1.58
N PHE A 66 5.19 1.65 -0.55
CA PHE A 66 6.00 1.24 0.58
C PHE A 66 6.61 -0.12 0.27
N GLU A 67 7.92 -0.13 0.06
CA GLU A 67 8.69 -1.32 -0.31
C GLU A 67 9.79 -1.64 0.73
N ASP A 68 9.73 -1.04 1.93
CA ASP A 68 10.61 -1.44 3.03
C ASP A 68 10.23 -2.84 3.51
N VAL A 69 10.95 -3.81 2.97
CA VAL A 69 10.72 -5.24 3.17
C VAL A 69 10.80 -5.64 4.65
N VAL A 70 11.59 -4.93 5.46
CA VAL A 70 11.77 -5.22 6.89
C VAL A 70 10.58 -4.70 7.68
N ASP A 71 10.19 -3.44 7.45
CA ASP A 71 9.06 -2.84 8.15
C ASP A 71 7.74 -3.49 7.77
N ILE A 72 7.51 -3.72 6.47
CA ILE A 72 6.32 -4.43 5.98
C ILE A 72 6.19 -5.79 6.64
N ARG A 73 7.29 -6.53 6.75
CA ARG A 73 7.31 -7.82 7.42
C ARG A 73 6.94 -7.71 8.90
N ASN A 74 7.52 -6.77 9.62
CA ASN A 74 7.27 -6.59 11.05
C ASN A 74 5.81 -6.16 11.31
N LEU A 75 5.30 -5.22 10.53
CA LEU A 75 3.91 -4.78 10.59
C LEU A 75 2.95 -5.91 10.26
N SER A 76 3.20 -6.61 9.16
CA SER A 76 2.39 -7.73 8.72
C SER A 76 2.26 -8.77 9.83
N LEU A 77 3.36 -9.06 10.54
CA LEU A 77 3.34 -9.96 11.68
C LEU A 77 2.48 -9.42 12.83
N VAL A 78 2.73 -8.19 13.28
CA VAL A 78 2.02 -7.60 14.44
C VAL A 78 0.52 -7.50 14.16
N TYR A 79 0.12 -7.00 12.99
CA TYR A 79 -1.29 -6.85 12.63
C TYR A 79 -1.98 -8.18 12.32
N THR A 80 -1.24 -9.16 11.80
CA THR A 80 -1.73 -10.55 11.72
C THR A 80 -2.09 -11.08 13.11
N LEU A 81 -1.23 -10.86 14.11
CA LEU A 81 -1.49 -11.28 15.48
C LEU A 81 -2.63 -10.49 16.14
N ALA A 82 -2.85 -9.25 15.71
CA ALA A 82 -3.98 -8.43 16.13
C ALA A 82 -5.32 -8.80 15.46
N GLY A 83 -5.32 -9.74 14.50
CA GLY A 83 -6.53 -10.21 13.83
C GLY A 83 -6.94 -9.37 12.60
N VAL A 84 -5.98 -8.76 11.90
CA VAL A 84 -6.27 -8.10 10.62
C VAL A 84 -6.73 -9.13 9.59
N ASP A 85 -7.80 -8.84 8.86
CA ASP A 85 -8.34 -9.73 7.83
C ASP A 85 -7.59 -9.61 6.51
N CYS A 86 -6.95 -8.46 6.25
CA CYS A 86 -6.22 -8.23 5.02
C CYS A 86 -4.96 -7.39 5.17
N ILE A 87 -3.92 -7.78 4.45
CA ILE A 87 -2.67 -7.01 4.33
C ILE A 87 -2.56 -6.53 2.90
N ASP A 88 -2.50 -5.23 2.74
CA ASP A 88 -2.38 -4.55 1.46
C ASP A 88 -0.99 -3.96 1.27
N CYS A 89 -0.37 -4.29 0.15
CA CYS A 89 1.04 -4.04 -0.10
C CYS A 89 1.32 -3.75 -1.57
N ALA A 90 2.52 -3.26 -1.87
CA ALA A 90 2.97 -3.07 -3.23
C ALA A 90 2.89 -4.37 -4.06
N ALA A 91 2.47 -4.28 -5.32
CA ALA A 91 2.54 -5.37 -6.30
C ALA A 91 3.99 -5.67 -6.73
N ASP A 92 4.82 -6.06 -5.77
CA ASP A 92 6.22 -6.44 -5.94
C ASP A 92 6.46 -7.83 -5.32
N ALA A 93 7.17 -8.68 -6.04
CA ALA A 93 7.43 -10.06 -5.60
C ALA A 93 8.21 -10.12 -4.28
N SER A 94 9.14 -9.19 -4.04
CA SER A 94 9.94 -9.13 -2.81
C SER A 94 9.09 -8.74 -1.61
N VAL A 95 8.18 -7.78 -1.80
CA VAL A 95 7.22 -7.36 -0.77
C VAL A 95 6.25 -8.49 -0.42
N VAL A 96 5.66 -9.15 -1.44
CA VAL A 96 4.77 -10.31 -1.23
C VAL A 96 5.50 -11.43 -0.49
N ASN A 97 6.74 -11.74 -0.87
CA ASN A 97 7.58 -12.74 -0.20
C ASN A 97 7.84 -12.42 1.28
N ALA A 98 8.03 -11.14 1.60
CA ALA A 98 8.31 -10.70 2.96
C ALA A 98 7.14 -10.92 3.91
N ILE A 99 5.93 -10.66 3.41
CA ILE A 99 4.68 -10.94 4.12
C ILE A 99 4.53 -12.45 4.30
N PHE A 100 4.77 -13.23 3.24
CA PHE A 100 4.56 -14.67 3.24
C PHE A 100 5.52 -15.46 4.15
N THR A 101 6.76 -14.98 4.34
CA THR A 101 7.79 -15.72 5.10
C THR A 101 7.34 -16.05 6.54
N PHE A 102 6.37 -15.32 7.10
CA PHE A 102 5.84 -15.54 8.46
C PHE A 102 4.32 -15.74 8.52
N VAL A 103 3.55 -15.22 7.55
CA VAL A 103 2.08 -15.40 7.51
C VAL A 103 1.74 -16.73 6.84
N LYS A 104 1.87 -17.85 7.57
CA LYS A 104 1.33 -19.17 7.17
C LYS A 104 -0.09 -19.40 7.69
N LEU A 105 -0.88 -18.33 7.79
CA LEU A 105 -2.25 -18.42 8.27
C LEU A 105 -3.18 -18.23 7.07
N ASN A 106 -4.04 -19.21 6.83
CA ASN A 106 -5.13 -19.15 5.84
C ASN A 106 -6.27 -18.20 6.29
N LEU A 107 -6.07 -17.49 7.41
CA LEU A 107 -7.04 -16.64 8.06
C LEU A 107 -6.91 -15.17 7.61
N ILE A 108 -5.97 -14.85 6.72
CA ILE A 108 -5.71 -13.49 6.26
C ILE A 108 -5.68 -13.48 4.74
N GLN A 109 -6.40 -12.53 4.16
CA GLN A 109 -6.41 -12.27 2.73
C GLN A 109 -5.25 -11.35 2.37
N ARG A 110 -4.41 -11.75 1.43
CA ARG A 110 -3.26 -10.93 1.00
C ARG A 110 -3.63 -10.16 -0.26
N SER A 111 -3.63 -8.84 -0.20
CA SER A 111 -3.88 -7.99 -1.37
C SER A 111 -2.61 -7.32 -1.87
N VAL A 112 -2.48 -7.28 -3.20
CA VAL A 112 -1.50 -6.42 -3.86
C VAL A 112 -2.21 -5.19 -4.42
N HIS A 113 -1.53 -4.07 -4.37
CA HIS A 113 -2.06 -2.78 -4.81
C HIS A 113 -1.52 -2.39 -6.18
N TRP A 114 -2.42 -1.95 -7.05
CA TRP A 114 -2.12 -1.38 -8.35
C TRP A 114 -2.83 -0.03 -8.57
N THR A 115 -2.14 0.92 -9.19
CA THR A 115 -2.73 2.23 -9.53
C THR A 115 -2.90 2.40 -11.04
N VAL A 116 -4.16 2.51 -11.50
CA VAL A 116 -4.51 2.91 -12.88
C VAL A 116 -4.36 4.41 -13.00
N GLN A 117 -3.26 4.85 -13.64
CA GLN A 117 -3.01 6.25 -14.00
C GLN A 117 -3.30 7.24 -12.85
N GLY A 118 -2.40 7.29 -11.89
CA GLY A 118 -2.33 8.39 -10.92
C GLY A 118 -0.97 8.40 -10.26
N PRO A 119 -0.36 9.57 -10.02
CA PRO A 119 0.89 9.64 -9.29
C PRO A 119 0.63 9.07 -7.89
N VAL A 120 1.36 8.03 -7.50
CA VAL A 120 1.44 7.68 -6.08
C VAL A 120 1.90 8.96 -5.40
N LYS A 121 1.14 9.50 -4.44
CA LYS A 121 1.57 10.70 -3.71
C LYS A 121 2.42 10.25 -2.54
N PRO A 122 3.67 10.70 -2.45
CA PRO A 122 4.58 9.69 -1.98
C PRO A 122 5.30 10.19 -0.69
N PHE A 123 5.75 9.25 0.14
CA PHE A 123 6.25 9.51 1.49
C PHE A 123 7.76 9.28 1.52
N VAL A 124 8.65 10.21 1.86
CA VAL A 124 10.12 9.97 1.84
C VAL A 124 10.59 9.30 3.13
N PRO A 125 11.54 8.33 3.09
CA PRO A 125 12.53 8.11 4.13
C PRO A 125 13.87 8.72 3.75
N ALA A 126 14.64 9.09 4.77
CA ALA A 126 15.97 9.62 4.60
C ALA A 126 16.89 8.62 3.85
N SER A 127 17.73 9.12 2.93
CA SER A 127 18.87 8.43 2.26
C SER A 127 18.67 7.85 0.84
N ALA A 128 17.64 8.27 0.10
CA ALA A 128 17.43 7.85 -1.31
C ALA A 128 18.08 8.79 -2.36
N ILE A 129 18.66 9.92 -1.95
CA ILE A 129 19.35 10.86 -2.83
C ILE A 129 20.80 10.96 -2.35
N SER A 130 21.76 10.71 -3.25
CA SER A 130 23.18 10.85 -2.97
C SER A 130 23.80 11.84 -3.95
N LEU A 131 24.46 12.87 -3.41
CA LEU A 131 25.20 13.86 -4.16
C LEU A 131 26.65 13.85 -3.67
N HIS A 132 27.59 13.72 -4.60
CA HIS A 132 29.01 13.73 -4.34
C HIS A 132 29.64 14.94 -5.04
N GLN A 133 30.53 15.64 -4.34
CA GLN A 133 31.33 16.68 -4.98
C GLN A 133 32.36 16.03 -5.91
N HIS A 134 32.37 16.48 -7.15
CA HIS A 134 33.36 16.09 -8.13
C HIS A 134 34.13 17.34 -8.54
N GLN A 135 35.44 17.35 -8.27
CA GLN A 135 36.34 18.37 -8.81
C GLN A 135 36.60 18.02 -10.27
N SER A 136 36.19 18.90 -11.18
CA SER A 136 36.49 18.79 -12.60
C SER A 136 37.47 19.90 -12.94
N THR A 137 38.71 19.56 -13.26
CA THR A 137 39.66 20.49 -13.87
C THR A 137 39.34 20.59 -15.36
N THR A 138 38.81 21.72 -15.78
CA THR A 138 38.66 22.06 -17.19
C THR A 138 39.60 23.22 -17.48
N GLU A 139 40.64 22.96 -18.28
CA GLU A 139 41.59 23.99 -18.71
C GLU A 139 40.92 24.89 -19.75
N PHE A 140 40.65 26.14 -19.37
CA PHE A 140 40.34 27.21 -20.33
C PHE A 140 41.58 28.08 -20.50
N SER A 141 41.73 28.64 -21.71
CA SER A 141 42.90 29.40 -22.16
C SER A 141 43.21 30.68 -21.33
N HIS A 142 42.34 31.06 -20.40
CA HIS A 142 42.46 32.25 -19.54
C HIS A 142 42.08 31.98 -18.06
N GLY A 143 42.65 30.92 -17.48
CA GLY A 143 42.65 30.71 -16.02
C GLY A 143 41.88 29.47 -15.56
N THR A 144 42.31 28.92 -14.42
CA THR A 144 41.75 27.70 -13.82
C THR A 144 40.56 28.04 -12.92
N GLU A 145 39.34 28.00 -13.43
CA GLU A 145 38.14 28.04 -12.57
C GLU A 145 37.81 26.64 -12.06
N THR A 146 37.81 26.48 -10.73
CA THR A 146 37.45 25.22 -10.08
C THR A 146 35.92 25.11 -10.01
N LEU A 147 35.31 24.44 -10.99
CA LEU A 147 33.88 24.15 -10.99
C LEU A 147 33.60 22.98 -10.02
N ASN A 148 33.03 23.29 -8.87
CA ASN A 148 32.51 22.29 -7.93
C ASN A 148 31.20 21.71 -8.50
N LEU A 149 31.30 20.64 -9.28
CA LEU A 149 30.14 19.96 -9.86
C LEU A 149 29.63 18.90 -8.87
N LEU A 150 28.39 19.02 -8.42
CA LEU A 150 27.71 17.94 -7.70
C LEU A 150 27.29 16.87 -8.70
N LYS A 151 27.90 15.68 -8.61
CA LYS A 151 27.49 14.47 -9.35
C LYS A 151 26.72 13.53 -8.44
N GLY A 152 25.64 12.94 -8.95
CA GLY A 152 24.81 12.02 -8.20
C GLY A 152 23.33 12.21 -8.52
N GLY A 153 22.46 11.58 -7.74
CA GLY A 153 21.04 11.61 -7.98
C GLY A 153 20.27 10.64 -7.09
N VAL A 154 19.10 10.24 -7.58
CA VAL A 154 18.22 9.28 -6.94
C VAL A 154 18.85 7.88 -7.02
N ILE A 155 18.97 7.20 -5.89
CA ILE A 155 19.33 5.78 -5.80
C ILE A 155 18.02 5.00 -5.98
N ASN A 156 17.80 4.41 -7.15
CA ASN A 156 16.53 3.78 -7.51
C ASN A 156 16.15 2.64 -6.56
N GLU A 157 17.13 1.91 -6.03
CA GLU A 157 16.93 0.79 -5.11
C GLU A 157 16.48 1.24 -3.72
N ARG A 158 16.55 2.55 -3.43
CA ARG A 158 16.13 3.17 -2.16
C ARG A 158 14.98 4.15 -2.34
N CYS A 159 14.72 4.57 -3.58
CA CYS A 159 13.67 5.53 -3.91
C CYS A 159 12.43 4.79 -4.36
N TYR A 160 11.46 4.69 -3.48
CA TYR A 160 10.19 4.04 -3.82
C TYR A 160 9.15 5.00 -4.44
N GLY A 161 9.63 6.05 -5.12
CA GLY A 161 8.76 7.01 -5.83
C GLY A 161 8.10 8.05 -4.93
N CYS A 162 8.56 8.16 -3.67
CA CYS A 162 8.14 9.07 -2.58
C CYS A 162 7.97 10.57 -2.91
N GLY A 163 8.61 11.15 -3.91
CA GLY A 163 8.33 12.51 -4.43
C GLY A 163 8.26 13.71 -3.48
N ARG A 164 8.46 13.60 -2.16
CA ARG A 164 8.59 14.78 -1.28
C ARG A 164 9.87 15.55 -1.58
N CYS A 165 10.80 14.94 -2.28
CA CYS A 165 11.98 15.62 -2.79
C CYS A 165 11.61 16.74 -3.79
N SER A 166 10.51 16.60 -4.55
CA SER A 166 10.08 17.60 -5.54
C SER A 166 9.71 18.97 -4.92
N PRO A 167 8.76 19.09 -3.96
CA PRO A 167 8.38 20.38 -3.40
C PRO A 167 9.45 21.02 -2.51
N VAL A 168 10.41 20.25 -1.99
CA VAL A 168 11.50 20.78 -1.15
C VAL A 168 12.75 21.13 -1.95
N CYS A 169 12.80 20.84 -3.25
CA CYS A 169 13.96 21.14 -4.09
C CYS A 169 13.98 22.65 -4.41
N PRO A 170 14.91 23.44 -3.85
CA PRO A 170 14.91 24.89 -4.05
C PRO A 170 15.32 25.30 -5.47
N TYR A 171 15.82 24.37 -6.28
CA TYR A 171 16.37 24.62 -7.61
C TYR A 171 15.57 23.97 -8.74
N ASP A 172 14.42 23.35 -8.44
CA ASP A 172 13.56 22.63 -9.38
C ASP A 172 14.32 21.61 -10.27
N LYS A 173 15.39 21.02 -9.73
CA LYS A 173 16.22 20.03 -10.46
C LYS A 173 15.68 18.60 -10.36
N ILE A 174 14.72 18.36 -9.48
CA ILE A 174 14.15 17.03 -9.26
C ILE A 174 13.00 16.82 -10.24
N ARG A 175 13.20 15.90 -11.17
CA ARG A 175 12.17 15.44 -12.11
C ARG A 175 11.55 14.16 -11.60
N MET A 176 10.23 14.15 -11.48
CA MET A 176 9.45 12.97 -11.15
C MET A 176 9.08 12.25 -12.43
N ALA A 177 9.49 10.99 -12.57
CA ALA A 177 8.99 10.10 -13.61
C ALA A 177 7.87 9.23 -13.04
N LEU A 178 6.80 9.06 -13.80
CA LEU A 178 5.75 8.10 -13.46
C LEU A 178 6.33 6.69 -13.61
N TYR A 179 6.42 5.97 -12.50
CA TYR A 179 6.70 4.54 -12.52
C TYR A 179 5.37 3.80 -12.62
N THR A 180 5.12 3.24 -13.80
CA THR A 180 4.02 2.29 -14.01
C THR A 180 4.62 0.91 -13.86
N ARG A 181 4.09 0.12 -12.92
CA ARG A 181 4.46 -1.29 -12.86
C ARG A 181 4.01 -1.97 -14.16
N ASP A 182 4.67 -3.07 -14.52
CA ASP A 182 4.34 -3.83 -15.72
C ASP A 182 3.14 -4.76 -15.46
N ALA A 183 2.09 -4.62 -16.26
CA ALA A 183 0.84 -5.34 -16.07
C ALA A 183 1.01 -6.86 -16.26
N ALA A 184 1.91 -7.27 -17.15
CA ALA A 184 2.25 -8.69 -17.35
C ALA A 184 3.01 -9.24 -16.14
N VAL A 185 3.94 -8.48 -15.57
CA VAL A 185 4.62 -8.87 -14.32
C VAL A 185 3.63 -9.05 -13.18
N THR A 186 2.64 -8.16 -13.07
CA THR A 186 1.60 -8.31 -12.04
C THR A 186 0.65 -9.44 -12.34
N ALA A 187 0.26 -9.67 -13.59
CA ALA A 187 -0.54 -10.83 -13.97
C ALA A 187 0.13 -12.14 -13.51
N GLU A 188 1.45 -12.29 -13.68
CA GLU A 188 2.19 -13.45 -13.17
C GLU A 188 2.24 -13.49 -11.63
N LEU A 189 2.35 -12.34 -10.97
CA LEU A 189 2.29 -12.25 -9.50
C LEU A 189 0.93 -12.72 -8.96
N LEU A 190 -0.18 -12.34 -9.61
CA LEU A 190 -1.56 -12.72 -9.22
C LEU A 190 -1.84 -14.22 -9.35
N LYS A 191 -1.13 -14.93 -10.24
CA LYS A 191 -1.27 -16.38 -10.40
C LYS A 191 -0.64 -17.17 -9.26
N ARG A 192 0.18 -16.54 -8.41
CA ARG A 192 0.81 -17.20 -7.26
C ARG A 192 -0.22 -17.45 -6.16
N LYS A 193 -0.04 -18.56 -5.43
CA LYS A 193 -0.94 -18.96 -4.32
C LYS A 193 -0.82 -18.10 -3.06
N ASP A 194 0.05 -17.10 -3.05
CA ASP A 194 0.29 -16.20 -1.92
C ASP A 194 -0.27 -14.80 -2.13
N VAL A 195 -1.00 -14.57 -3.22
CA VAL A 195 -1.81 -13.39 -3.45
C VAL A 195 -3.27 -13.82 -3.56
N ASP A 196 -4.11 -13.31 -2.66
CA ASP A 196 -5.54 -13.65 -2.63
C ASP A 196 -6.40 -12.55 -3.25
N ALA A 197 -5.87 -11.34 -3.40
CA ALA A 197 -6.63 -10.18 -3.84
C ALA A 197 -5.77 -9.17 -4.60
N ILE A 198 -6.44 -8.36 -5.43
CA ILE A 198 -5.85 -7.15 -6.01
C ILE A 198 -6.72 -5.95 -5.69
N GLU A 199 -6.09 -4.82 -5.38
CA GLU A 199 -6.72 -3.51 -5.33
C GLU A 199 -6.29 -2.68 -6.55
N ILE A 200 -7.27 -2.07 -7.21
CA ILE A 200 -7.07 -1.25 -8.40
C ILE A 200 -7.58 0.17 -8.11
N HIS A 201 -6.66 1.12 -7.98
CA HIS A 201 -7.02 2.54 -7.86
C HIS A 201 -7.31 3.13 -9.24
N THR A 202 -8.39 3.89 -9.37
CA THR A 202 -8.79 4.57 -10.61
C THR A 202 -9.33 5.96 -10.33
N SER A 203 -9.19 6.86 -11.32
CA SER A 203 -9.82 8.18 -11.31
C SER A 203 -11.31 8.14 -11.70
N GLY A 204 -11.89 6.94 -11.85
CA GLY A 204 -13.24 6.73 -12.35
C GLY A 204 -13.37 6.74 -13.88
N ARG A 205 -12.25 6.89 -14.60
CA ARG A 205 -12.22 6.90 -16.07
C ARG A 205 -12.16 5.47 -16.61
N LEU A 206 -13.09 5.15 -17.51
CA LEU A 206 -13.22 3.80 -18.06
C LEU A 206 -12.06 3.37 -18.96
N PRO A 207 -11.55 4.16 -19.93
CA PRO A 207 -10.54 3.66 -20.87
C PRO A 207 -9.23 3.20 -20.22
N PRO A 208 -8.64 3.95 -19.26
CA PRO A 208 -7.45 3.48 -18.55
C PRO A 208 -7.69 2.19 -17.73
N LEU A 209 -8.84 2.11 -17.05
CA LEU A 209 -9.18 0.92 -16.26
C LEU A 209 -9.41 -0.29 -17.17
N LYS A 210 -10.08 -0.08 -18.31
CA LYS A 210 -10.33 -1.15 -19.29
C LYS A 210 -9.02 -1.71 -19.84
N GLY A 211 -8.06 -0.84 -20.20
CA GLY A 211 -6.74 -1.29 -20.65
C GLY A 211 -6.06 -2.19 -19.63
N LEU A 212 -5.99 -1.75 -18.36
CA LEU A 212 -5.44 -2.58 -17.29
C LEU A 212 -6.23 -3.88 -17.09
N TRP A 213 -7.56 -3.80 -17.08
CA TRP A 213 -8.41 -4.96 -16.86
C TRP A 213 -8.21 -6.00 -17.97
N ASP A 214 -8.08 -5.57 -19.22
CA ASP A 214 -7.80 -6.46 -20.35
C ASP A 214 -6.47 -7.23 -20.17
N ASP A 215 -5.46 -6.60 -19.57
CA ASP A 215 -4.17 -7.23 -19.25
C ASP A 215 -4.26 -8.20 -18.05
N LEU A 216 -5.10 -7.89 -17.06
CA LEU A 216 -5.17 -8.65 -15.80
C LEU A 216 -6.26 -9.73 -15.76
N ARG A 217 -7.32 -9.62 -16.57
CA ARG A 217 -8.55 -10.43 -16.46
C ARG A 217 -8.32 -11.95 -16.50
N ASN A 218 -7.28 -12.42 -17.18
CA ASN A 218 -6.97 -13.85 -17.25
C ASN A 218 -6.36 -14.41 -15.96
N SER A 219 -5.94 -13.54 -15.04
CA SER A 219 -5.32 -13.90 -13.76
C SER A 219 -6.30 -13.77 -12.58
N THR A 220 -7.49 -13.21 -12.79
CA THR A 220 -8.49 -12.97 -11.72
C THR A 220 -9.08 -14.28 -11.18
N GLY A 221 -9.02 -15.38 -11.94
CA GLY A 221 -9.43 -16.71 -11.50
C GLY A 221 -8.62 -17.31 -10.35
N TYR A 222 -7.45 -16.72 -10.05
CA TYR A 222 -6.62 -17.11 -8.90
C TYR A 222 -6.94 -16.30 -7.63
N LEU A 223 -7.75 -15.25 -7.75
CA LEU A 223 -8.07 -14.32 -6.67
C LEU A 223 -9.39 -14.67 -6.01
N LYS A 224 -9.51 -14.30 -4.73
CA LYS A 224 -10.73 -14.35 -3.92
C LYS A 224 -11.47 -13.01 -3.90
N LEU A 225 -10.76 -11.91 -4.16
CA LEU A 225 -11.31 -10.55 -4.14
C LEU A 225 -10.61 -9.66 -5.18
N VAL A 226 -11.39 -8.88 -5.93
CA VAL A 226 -10.91 -7.69 -6.64
C VAL A 226 -11.52 -6.47 -5.96
N ALA A 227 -10.68 -5.54 -5.56
CA ALA A 227 -11.08 -4.24 -5.05
C ALA A 227 -10.86 -3.15 -6.10
N VAL A 228 -11.84 -2.27 -6.28
CA VAL A 228 -11.72 -1.07 -7.12
C VAL A 228 -11.87 0.15 -6.22
N SER A 229 -10.83 0.96 -6.17
CA SER A 229 -10.70 2.13 -5.31
C SER A 229 -10.80 3.40 -6.13
N LEU A 230 -11.70 4.30 -5.76
CA LEU A 230 -11.95 5.53 -6.51
C LEU A 230 -12.47 6.65 -5.63
N PRO A 231 -12.12 7.92 -5.93
CA PRO A 231 -12.71 9.07 -5.26
C PRO A 231 -14.12 9.37 -5.81
N TYR A 232 -14.91 10.11 -5.03
CA TYR A 232 -16.14 10.70 -5.54
C TYR A 232 -15.83 11.83 -6.53
N ALA A 233 -16.35 11.72 -7.76
CA ALA A 233 -16.09 12.66 -8.86
C ALA A 233 -17.35 13.42 -9.31
N GLY A 234 -18.40 13.46 -8.48
CA GLY A 234 -19.69 14.10 -8.78
C GLY A 234 -20.80 13.11 -9.13
N ASP A 235 -21.91 13.60 -9.67
CA ASP A 235 -23.15 12.82 -9.85
C ASP A 235 -23.01 11.64 -10.81
N SER A 236 -22.05 11.71 -11.76
CA SER A 236 -21.76 10.61 -12.69
C SER A 236 -20.97 9.46 -12.06
N THR A 237 -20.51 9.58 -10.80
CA THR A 237 -19.67 8.57 -10.15
C THR A 237 -20.34 7.20 -10.10
N ILE A 238 -21.63 7.14 -9.73
CA ILE A 238 -22.37 5.87 -9.59
C ILE A 238 -22.59 5.22 -10.95
N SER A 239 -23.01 6.01 -11.95
CA SER A 239 -23.12 5.54 -13.34
C SER A 239 -21.78 5.01 -13.88
N SER A 240 -20.67 5.66 -13.52
CA SER A 240 -19.32 5.20 -13.85
C SER A 240 -19.01 3.87 -13.17
N MET A 241 -19.33 3.70 -11.88
CA MET A 241 -19.16 2.43 -11.14
C MET A 241 -19.96 1.30 -11.77
N ASN A 242 -21.22 1.54 -12.16
CA ASN A 242 -22.06 0.56 -12.84
C ASN A 242 -21.46 0.14 -14.19
N THR A 243 -20.95 1.11 -14.96
CA THR A 243 -20.28 0.85 -16.24
C THR A 243 -18.98 0.04 -16.05
N MET A 244 -18.19 0.38 -15.03
CA MET A 244 -16.98 -0.35 -14.67
C MET A 244 -17.30 -1.79 -14.26
N TYR A 245 -18.33 -2.00 -13.43
CA TYR A 245 -18.77 -3.33 -13.05
C TYR A 245 -19.21 -4.16 -14.25
N ALA A 246 -20.07 -3.62 -15.12
CA ALA A 246 -20.55 -4.33 -16.30
C ALA A 246 -19.42 -4.75 -17.26
N MET A 247 -18.36 -3.94 -17.33
CA MET A 247 -17.14 -4.28 -18.08
C MET A 247 -16.35 -5.42 -17.44
N MET A 248 -16.29 -5.47 -16.10
CA MET A 248 -15.53 -6.46 -15.34
C MET A 248 -16.27 -7.79 -15.15
N GLU A 249 -17.59 -7.75 -14.93
CA GLU A 249 -18.46 -8.88 -14.56
C GLU A 249 -18.22 -10.16 -15.39
N PRO A 250 -18.04 -10.12 -16.73
CA PRO A 250 -17.83 -11.33 -17.51
C PRO A 250 -16.56 -12.12 -17.16
N HIS A 251 -15.57 -11.48 -16.52
CA HIS A 251 -14.27 -12.09 -16.16
C HIS A 251 -13.94 -11.89 -14.67
N LEU A 252 -14.97 -11.70 -13.83
CA LEU A 252 -14.82 -11.48 -12.39
C LEU A 252 -15.42 -12.66 -11.61
N PRO A 253 -14.70 -13.79 -11.48
CA PRO A 253 -15.21 -15.00 -10.83
C PRO A 253 -15.22 -14.91 -9.29
N CYS A 254 -14.72 -13.81 -8.73
CA CYS A 254 -14.49 -13.62 -7.30
C CYS A 254 -15.23 -12.39 -6.77
N LEU A 255 -15.11 -12.12 -5.47
CA LEU A 255 -15.83 -11.02 -4.84
C LEU A 255 -15.36 -9.67 -5.41
N ASN A 256 -16.31 -8.77 -5.64
CA ASN A 256 -16.03 -7.37 -5.96
C ASN A 256 -16.14 -6.50 -4.70
N LEU A 257 -15.13 -5.68 -4.44
CA LEU A 257 -15.12 -4.70 -3.35
C LEU A 257 -14.92 -3.28 -3.91
N TRP A 258 -15.88 -2.40 -3.67
CA TRP A 258 -15.72 -0.97 -3.90
C TRP A 258 -15.08 -0.33 -2.68
N GLN A 259 -13.87 0.21 -2.84
CA GLN A 259 -13.26 1.05 -1.83
C GLN A 259 -13.55 2.52 -2.16
N LEU A 260 -14.36 3.15 -1.32
CA LEU A 260 -14.83 4.50 -1.48
C LEU A 260 -13.79 5.46 -0.92
N ASP A 261 -12.80 5.80 -1.74
CA ASP A 261 -11.71 6.69 -1.33
C ASP A 261 -12.24 8.11 -1.11
N GLY A 262 -11.66 8.81 -0.13
CA GLY A 262 -11.82 10.25 0.02
C GLY A 262 -10.89 11.02 -0.91
N ARG A 263 -10.40 12.19 -0.46
CA ARG A 263 -9.30 12.87 -1.17
C ARG A 263 -8.09 11.94 -1.31
N PRO A 264 -7.34 12.00 -2.43
CA PRO A 264 -6.08 11.27 -2.57
C PRO A 264 -5.18 11.54 -1.35
N MET A 265 -4.85 10.49 -0.62
CA MET A 265 -4.02 10.57 0.58
C MET A 265 -2.59 10.96 0.19
N SER A 266 -2.24 12.23 0.33
CA SER A 266 -0.89 12.75 -0.01
C SER A 266 0.19 12.45 1.03
N GLY A 267 -0.06 11.54 1.97
CA GLY A 267 0.61 11.62 3.28
C GLY A 267 0.14 12.83 4.10
N ASP A 268 -0.98 13.45 3.72
CA ASP A 268 -1.66 14.46 4.51
C ASP A 268 -2.64 13.74 5.45
N ILE A 269 -2.32 13.73 6.75
CA ILE A 269 -3.15 13.19 7.84
C ILE A 269 -4.28 14.20 8.20
N GLY A 270 -4.54 15.18 7.33
CA GLY A 270 -5.58 16.16 7.51
C GLY A 270 -6.97 15.55 7.63
N ARG A 271 -7.85 16.21 8.40
CA ARG A 271 -9.23 15.76 8.73
C ARG A 271 -10.17 15.58 7.53
N GLY A 272 -9.72 15.85 6.30
CA GLY A 272 -10.54 15.92 5.09
C GLY A 272 -10.81 14.58 4.41
N ALA A 273 -9.84 13.66 4.38
CA ALA A 273 -9.96 12.42 3.60
C ALA A 273 -11.05 11.49 4.15
N THR A 274 -11.05 11.23 5.47
CA THR A 274 -12.07 10.40 6.13
C THR A 274 -13.47 10.99 5.97
N ARG A 275 -13.61 12.31 6.11
CA ARG A 275 -14.92 12.98 5.97
C ARG A 275 -15.50 12.83 4.57
N GLU A 276 -14.67 12.95 3.53
CA GLU A 276 -15.13 12.76 2.15
C GLU A 276 -15.44 11.30 1.83
N SER A 277 -14.68 10.36 2.37
CA SER A 277 -14.98 8.92 2.25
C SER A 277 -16.33 8.57 2.90
N ILE A 278 -16.61 9.09 4.11
CA ILE A 278 -17.92 8.93 4.77
C ILE A 278 -19.03 9.60 3.93
N ALA A 279 -18.80 10.81 3.41
CA ALA A 279 -19.80 11.50 2.60
C ALA A 279 -20.10 10.74 1.30
N PHE A 280 -19.09 10.14 0.66
CA PHE A 280 -19.28 9.28 -0.50
C PHE A 280 -20.09 8.03 -0.13
N ALA A 281 -19.75 7.37 0.97
CA ALA A 281 -20.52 6.22 1.47
C ALA A 281 -21.99 6.57 1.75
N ALA A 282 -22.26 7.73 2.36
CA ALA A 282 -23.62 8.20 2.62
C ALA A 282 -24.41 8.46 1.32
N ARG A 283 -23.78 9.06 0.31
CA ARG A 283 -24.39 9.26 -1.01
C ARG A 283 -24.70 7.93 -1.69
N LEU A 284 -23.75 7.00 -1.68
CA LEU A 284 -23.93 5.67 -2.26
C LEU A 284 -25.02 4.87 -1.52
N ALA A 285 -25.14 5.04 -0.21
CA ALA A 285 -26.19 4.39 0.58
C ALA A 285 -27.60 4.89 0.21
N ALA A 286 -27.72 6.14 -0.24
CA ALA A 286 -28.99 6.81 -0.54
C ALA A 286 -29.51 6.59 -1.98
N VAL A 287 -28.71 6.01 -2.88
CA VAL A 287 -29.15 5.72 -4.26
C VAL A 287 -29.77 4.32 -4.38
N GLU A 288 -30.71 4.17 -5.30
CA GLU A 288 -31.36 2.88 -5.56
C GLU A 288 -30.52 1.98 -6.49
N ASP A 289 -29.96 2.54 -7.56
CA ASP A 289 -29.14 1.83 -8.56
C ASP A 289 -27.67 1.69 -8.14
N LYS A 290 -27.44 0.96 -7.03
CA LYS A 290 -26.09 0.75 -6.49
C LYS A 290 -25.30 -0.23 -7.36
N PRO A 291 -23.98 0.02 -7.54
CA PRO A 291 -23.12 -0.95 -8.20
C PRO A 291 -23.07 -2.25 -7.41
N ARG A 292 -23.10 -3.36 -8.15
CA ARG A 292 -22.96 -4.69 -7.56
C ARG A 292 -21.59 -4.83 -6.90
N GLY A 293 -21.56 -5.58 -5.81
CA GLY A 293 -20.38 -5.79 -4.98
C GLY A 293 -20.54 -5.25 -3.57
N LEU A 294 -19.56 -5.56 -2.72
CA LEU A 294 -19.50 -5.05 -1.35
C LEU A 294 -18.90 -3.65 -1.38
N CYS A 295 -19.36 -2.75 -0.52
CA CYS A 295 -18.84 -1.39 -0.42
C CYS A 295 -18.16 -1.18 0.93
N ARG A 296 -16.97 -0.58 0.93
CA ARG A 296 -16.22 -0.20 2.14
C ARG A 296 -15.65 1.19 1.98
N PHE A 297 -15.57 1.91 3.10
CA PHE A 297 -14.85 3.16 3.21
C PHE A 297 -13.56 2.91 4.00
N THR A 298 -12.47 3.57 3.59
CA THR A 298 -11.19 3.49 4.29
C THR A 298 -11.20 4.48 5.45
N LEU A 299 -11.49 4.00 6.67
CA LEU A 299 -11.58 4.86 7.85
C LEU A 299 -10.25 5.03 8.59
N LEU A 300 -9.30 4.08 8.45
CA LEU A 300 -8.05 4.06 9.20
C LEU A 300 -6.88 3.61 8.30
N CYS A 301 -6.04 4.55 7.89
CA CYS A 301 -4.70 4.25 7.37
C CYS A 301 -3.71 4.40 8.51
N ILE A 302 -3.19 3.29 9.02
CA ILE A 302 -2.06 3.34 9.95
C ILE A 302 -0.81 3.47 9.08
N PHE A 303 -0.40 4.71 8.83
CA PHE A 303 0.89 4.98 8.21
C PHE A 303 1.98 4.57 9.20
N CYS A 304 2.77 3.54 8.84
CA CYS A 304 3.83 3.02 9.68
C CYS A 304 5.11 3.89 9.66
N SER A 305 4.96 5.20 9.79
CA SER A 305 6.10 6.11 9.75
C SER A 305 6.47 6.72 11.10
N HIS A 306 5.64 6.54 12.15
CA HIS A 306 5.87 7.13 13.49
C HIS A 306 5.70 6.11 14.64
N LEU A 307 5.98 4.83 14.41
CA LEU A 307 6.21 3.86 15.49
C LEU A 307 7.71 3.55 15.59
#